data_AF-A0AAW1K3F8-F1
#
_entry.id   AF-A0AAW1K3F8-F1
#
_cell.length_a   1.000
_cell.length_b   1.000
_cell.length_c   1.000
_cell.angle_alpha   90.00
_cell.angle_beta   90.00
_cell.angle_gamma   90.00
#
_symmetry.space_group_name_H-M   'P 1'
#
loop_
_entity.id
_entity.type
_entity.pdbx_description
1 polymer ?
#
loop_
_entity_poly.entity_id
_entity_poly.type
_entity_poly.pdbx_seq_one_letter_code
_entity_poly.pdbx_strand_id
1 'polypeptide(L)'
;MVERHIQTIKGLLNKSPMVRPKFVILEYNSTPKAKLPFPAEMLMGRKLRTSIPVARRVLQPSFETDKTIDILKENQKRQEDYCNPRRKQLKPLEDTQVLMWNEIRAWTPAQIVKSA
;
A
#
# COMPACT_ATOMS: atom_id res chain seq x y z
N MET A 1 -1.91 3.26 -2.91
CA MET A 1 -1.85 1.86 -2.41
C MET A 1 -2.33 1.70 -0.96
N VAL A 2 -2.00 2.62 -0.04
CA VAL A 2 -2.36 2.52 1.39
C VAL A 2 -3.87 2.44 1.62
N GLU A 3 -4.65 3.30 0.96
CA GLU A 3 -6.10 3.35 1.14
C GLU A 3 -6.79 2.01 0.80
N ARG A 4 -6.45 1.41 -0.35
CA ARG A 4 -7.00 0.10 -0.74
C ARG A 4 -6.68 -0.99 0.27
N HIS A 5 -5.51 -0.90 0.91
CA HIS A 5 -5.06 -1.82 1.95
C HIS A 5 -5.92 -1.70 3.20
N ILE A 6 -6.18 -0.46 3.66
CA ILE A 6 -7.07 -0.16 4.79
C ILE A 6 -8.49 -0.67 4.49
N GLN A 7 -8.99 -0.44 3.29
CA GLN A 7 -10.30 -0.94 2.87
C GLN A 7 -10.39 -2.47 2.97
N THR A 8 -9.36 -3.20 2.52
CA THR A 8 -9.34 -4.67 2.63
C THR A 8 -9.33 -5.11 4.09
N ILE A 9 -8.49 -4.51 4.94
CA ILE A 9 -8.43 -4.86 6.37
C ILE A 9 -9.78 -4.62 7.04
N LYS A 10 -10.42 -3.46 6.81
CA LYS A 10 -11.76 -3.16 7.31
C LYS A 10 -12.79 -4.19 6.83
N GLY A 11 -12.74 -4.55 5.55
CA GLY A 11 -13.60 -5.59 4.98
C GLY A 11 -13.42 -6.96 5.63
N LEU A 12 -12.18 -7.35 5.94
CA LEU A 12 -11.90 -8.61 6.64
C LEU A 12 -12.39 -8.59 8.09
N LEU A 13 -12.17 -7.48 8.82
CA LEU A 13 -12.67 -7.32 10.19
C LEU A 13 -14.20 -7.44 10.26
N ASN A 14 -14.91 -6.81 9.31
CA ASN A 14 -16.37 -6.88 9.24
C ASN A 14 -16.88 -8.30 8.95
N LYS A 15 -16.13 -9.10 8.19
CA LYS A 15 -16.47 -10.50 7.89
C LYS A 15 -16.19 -11.45 9.05
N SER A 16 -15.30 -11.06 9.97
CA SER A 16 -14.83 -11.90 11.07
C SER A 16 -15.00 -11.21 12.43
N PRO A 17 -16.24 -10.87 12.84
CA PRO A 17 -16.49 -10.06 14.05
C PRO A 17 -16.07 -10.78 15.35
N MET A 18 -16.04 -12.11 15.35
CA MET A 18 -15.66 -12.92 16.52
C MET A 18 -14.15 -13.20 16.58
N VAL A 19 -13.39 -12.84 15.55
CA VAL A 19 -11.96 -13.11 15.44
C VAL A 19 -11.18 -11.92 16.00
N ARG A 20 -10.17 -12.18 16.84
CA ARG A 20 -9.33 -11.10 17.36
C ARG A 20 -8.58 -10.40 16.21
N PRO A 21 -8.49 -9.06 16.20
CA PRO A 21 -7.90 -8.29 15.08
C PRO A 21 -6.50 -8.77 14.63
N LYS A 22 -5.67 -9.24 15.57
CA LYS A 22 -4.33 -9.78 15.26
C LYS A 22 -4.34 -10.96 14.29
N PHE A 23 -5.37 -11.81 14.35
CA PHE A 23 -5.48 -12.95 13.44
C PHE A 23 -5.88 -12.51 12.04
N VAL A 24 -6.72 -11.48 11.93
CA VAL A 24 -7.09 -10.88 10.65
C VAL A 24 -5.87 -10.29 9.95
N ILE A 25 -4.99 -9.62 10.71
CA ILE A 25 -3.71 -9.11 10.20
C ILE A 25 -2.78 -10.25 9.80
N LEU A 26 -2.72 -11.32 10.60
CA LEU A 26 -1.92 -12.50 10.27
C LEU A 26 -2.38 -13.15 8.96
N GLU A 27 -3.68 -13.31 8.77
CA GLU A 27 -4.29 -13.86 7.54
C GLU A 27 -4.01 -12.99 6.33
N TYR A 28 -4.20 -11.67 6.47
CA TYR A 28 -3.87 -10.72 5.41
C TYR A 28 -2.40 -10.86 4.97
N ASN A 29 -1.49 -10.88 5.94
CA ASN A 29 -0.05 -11.00 5.69
C ASN A 29 0.35 -12.38 5.13
N SER A 30 -0.50 -13.39 5.35
CA SER A 30 -0.32 -14.77 4.87
C SER A 30 -1.23 -15.10 3.67
N THR A 31 -1.81 -14.10 3.01
CA THR A 31 -2.60 -14.27 1.77
C THR A 31 -1.80 -13.77 0.55
N PRO A 32 -1.64 -14.58 -0.52
CA PRO A 32 -0.86 -14.20 -1.67
C PRO A 32 -1.62 -13.17 -2.52
N LYS A 33 -0.90 -12.22 -3.11
CA LYS A 33 -1.49 -11.17 -3.94
C LYS A 33 -1.30 -11.48 -5.41
N ALA A 34 -2.24 -12.20 -6.02
CA ALA A 34 -2.18 -12.51 -7.45
C ALA A 34 -0.78 -13.00 -7.91
N LYS A 35 -0.03 -12.16 -8.65
CA LYS A 35 1.33 -12.46 -9.14
C LYS A 35 2.46 -12.18 -8.14
N LEU A 36 2.15 -11.63 -6.98
CA LEU A 36 3.12 -11.28 -5.94
C LEU A 36 3.11 -12.29 -4.80
N PRO A 37 4.27 -12.50 -4.15
CA PRO A 37 4.36 -13.27 -2.93
C PRO A 37 3.54 -12.64 -1.80
N PHE A 38 3.39 -13.38 -0.71
CA PHE A 38 2.62 -12.94 0.45
C PHE A 38 3.25 -11.67 1.05
N PRO A 39 2.47 -10.74 1.64
CA PRO A 39 3.03 -9.54 2.25
C PRO A 39 4.11 -9.86 3.31
N ALA A 40 3.91 -10.91 4.10
CA ALA A 40 4.91 -11.38 5.06
C ALA A 40 6.17 -11.94 4.39
N GLU A 41 6.04 -12.64 3.26
CA GLU A 41 7.20 -13.13 2.51
C GLU A 41 8.01 -11.98 1.93
N MET A 42 7.35 -10.96 1.37
CA MET A 42 8.04 -9.78 0.86
C MET A 42 8.80 -9.03 1.95
N LEU A 43 8.28 -9.02 3.18
CA LEU A 43 8.88 -8.30 4.31
C LEU A 43 9.94 -9.13 5.06
N MET A 44 9.70 -10.44 5.24
CA MET A 44 10.49 -11.30 6.13
C MET A 44 11.19 -12.45 5.41
N GLY A 45 11.05 -12.57 4.08
CA GLY A 45 11.62 -13.65 3.29
C GLY A 45 11.04 -15.03 3.58
N ARG A 46 9.96 -15.15 4.35
CA ARG A 46 9.42 -16.45 4.81
C ARG A 46 7.92 -16.45 4.94
N LYS A 47 7.32 -17.65 4.90
CA LYS A 47 5.93 -17.83 5.32
C LYS A 47 5.80 -17.77 6.84
N LEU A 48 4.74 -17.15 7.30
CA LEU A 48 4.35 -17.19 8.71
C LEU A 48 3.66 -18.51 9.04
N ARG A 49 3.77 -18.93 10.30
CA ARG A 49 3.02 -20.07 10.82
C ARG A 49 1.57 -19.64 11.03
N THR A 50 0.66 -20.28 10.31
CA THR A 50 -0.79 -20.08 10.44
C THR A 50 -1.44 -21.34 11.02
N SER A 51 -2.77 -21.36 11.09
CA SER A 51 -3.53 -22.56 11.48
C SER A 51 -3.33 -23.72 10.48
N ILE A 52 -3.01 -23.39 9.23
CA ILE A 52 -2.79 -24.37 8.17
C ILE A 52 -1.38 -24.97 8.34
N PRO A 53 -1.25 -26.30 8.40
CA PRO A 53 0.05 -26.93 8.50
C PRO A 53 0.85 -26.70 7.19
N VAL A 54 2.11 -26.32 7.34
CA VAL A 54 3.05 -26.11 6.24
C VAL A 54 4.39 -26.76 6.54
N ALA A 55 5.13 -27.11 5.49
CA ALA A 55 6.45 -27.71 5.64
C ALA A 55 7.43 -26.74 6.31
N ARG A 56 8.24 -27.24 7.26
CA ARG A 56 9.20 -26.41 8.03
C ARG A 56 10.19 -25.63 7.15
N ARG A 57 10.56 -26.19 5.99
CA ARG A 57 11.44 -25.53 5.02
C ARG A 57 10.95 -24.16 4.57
N VAL A 58 9.64 -23.95 4.48
CA VAL A 58 9.03 -22.69 3.99
C VAL A 58 8.92 -21.63 5.09
N LEU A 59 9.14 -22.03 6.35
CA LEU A 59 9.20 -21.11 7.48
C LEU A 59 10.60 -20.49 7.64
N GLN A 60 11.59 -21.00 6.91
CA GLN A 60 12.95 -20.45 6.88
C GLN A 60 13.00 -19.24 5.93
N PRO A 61 13.72 -18.18 6.29
CA PRO A 61 13.86 -16.99 5.45
C PRO A 61 14.72 -17.26 4.21
N SER A 62 14.24 -16.78 3.07
CA SER A 62 14.94 -16.64 1.79
C SER A 62 14.57 -15.29 1.18
N PHE A 63 15.57 -14.54 0.70
CA PHE A 63 15.41 -13.15 0.22
C PHE A 63 15.60 -13.01 -1.29
N GLU A 64 15.17 -14.00 -2.06
CA GLU A 64 15.14 -13.91 -3.52
C GLU A 64 14.11 -12.87 -3.99
N THR A 65 14.56 -11.62 -4.16
CA THR A 65 13.67 -10.47 -4.34
C THR A 65 13.59 -9.97 -5.79
N ASP A 66 14.54 -10.37 -6.66
CA ASP A 66 14.69 -9.83 -8.02
C ASP A 66 13.40 -9.93 -8.85
N LYS A 67 12.81 -11.13 -8.93
CA LYS A 67 11.54 -11.36 -9.63
C LYS A 67 10.40 -10.50 -9.07
N THR A 68 10.37 -10.34 -7.75
CA THR A 68 9.33 -9.54 -7.08
C THR A 68 9.47 -8.06 -7.44
N ILE A 69 10.71 -7.55 -7.49
CA ILE A 69 11.00 -6.16 -7.88
C ILE A 69 10.56 -5.91 -9.33
N ASP A 70 10.85 -6.83 -10.24
CA ASP A 70 10.45 -6.69 -11.65
C ASP A 70 8.93 -6.64 -11.81
N ILE A 71 8.20 -7.51 -11.12
CA ILE A 71 6.72 -7.51 -11.11
C ILE A 71 6.18 -6.21 -10.50
N LEU A 72 6.81 -5.67 -9.45
CA LEU A 72 6.40 -4.41 -8.85
C LEU A 72 6.62 -3.23 -9.81
N LYS A 73 7.74 -3.20 -10.51
CA LYS A 73 8.02 -2.18 -11.56
C LYS A 73 7.01 -2.27 -12.69
N GLU A 74 6.68 -3.48 -13.16
CA GLU A 74 5.66 -3.68 -14.20
C GLU A 74 4.28 -3.16 -13.74
N ASN A 75 3.89 -3.46 -12.50
CA ASN A 75 2.63 -2.98 -11.93
C ASN A 75 2.59 -1.45 -11.78
N GLN A 76 3.71 -0.83 -11.37
CA GLN A 76 3.84 0.63 -11.32
C GLN A 76 3.70 1.25 -12.71
N LYS A 77 4.42 0.71 -13.70
CA LYS A 77 4.33 1.17 -15.09
C LYS A 77 2.90 1.06 -15.63
N ARG A 78 2.22 -0.07 -15.40
CA ARG A 78 0.81 -0.24 -15.81
C ARG A 78 -0.12 0.77 -15.14
N GLN A 79 0.12 1.08 -13.86
CA GLN A 79 -0.66 2.10 -13.15
C GLN A 79 -0.39 3.49 -13.72
N GLU A 80 0.87 3.79 -14.05
CA GLU A 80 1.27 5.03 -14.71
C GLU A 80 0.59 5.16 -16.08
N ASP A 81 0.68 4.15 -16.93
CA ASP A 81 0.07 4.12 -18.27
C ASP A 81 -1.45 4.36 -18.22
N TYR A 82 -2.13 3.87 -17.17
CA TYR A 82 -3.57 4.10 -16.98
C TYR A 82 -3.90 5.50 -16.45
N CYS A 83 -3.07 6.04 -15.56
CA CYS A 83 -3.34 7.31 -14.86
C CYS A 83 -2.82 8.55 -15.60
N ASN A 84 -1.68 8.45 -16.29
CA ASN A 84 -1.02 9.58 -16.95
C ASN A 84 -1.82 10.20 -18.12
N PRO A 85 -2.48 9.43 -19.01
CA PRO A 85 -3.21 10.01 -20.14
C PRO A 85 -4.35 10.96 -19.72
N ARG A 86 -4.86 10.81 -18.49
CA ARG A 86 -5.92 11.65 -17.94
C ARG A 86 -5.42 12.77 -17.03
N ARG A 87 -4.10 12.89 -16.80
CA ARG A 87 -3.54 13.98 -16.02
C ARG A 87 -3.47 15.24 -16.87
N LYS A 88 -4.21 16.27 -16.46
CA LYS A 88 -3.91 17.64 -16.88
C LYS A 88 -2.54 18.01 -16.29
N GLN A 89 -1.64 18.52 -17.12
CA GLN A 89 -0.43 19.15 -16.60
C GLN A 89 -0.87 20.33 -15.73
N LEU A 90 -0.44 20.32 -14.46
CA LEU A 90 -0.72 21.42 -13.55
C LEU A 90 0.05 22.63 -14.04
N LYS A 91 -0.63 23.76 -14.19
CA LYS A 91 0.05 25.02 -14.46
C LYS A 91 0.96 25.35 -13.27
N PRO A 92 2.12 25.98 -13.51
CA PRO A 92 2.94 26.53 -12.42
C PRO A 92 2.07 27.37 -11.50
N LEU A 93 2.33 27.30 -10.20
CA LEU A 93 1.65 28.14 -9.21
C LEU A 93 2.06 29.59 -9.50
N GLU A 94 1.10 30.41 -9.93
CA GLU A 94 1.29 31.86 -10.03
C GLU A 94 1.31 32.46 -8.62
N ASP A 95 1.88 33.67 -8.46
CA ASP A 95 1.99 34.45 -7.21
C ASP A 95 0.63 34.92 -6.65
N THR A 96 -0.33 34.00 -6.60
CA THR A 96 -1.70 34.20 -6.14
C THR A 96 -1.87 33.60 -4.75
N GLN A 97 -2.84 34.15 -4.01
CA GLN A 97 -3.18 33.80 -2.64
C GLN A 97 -3.56 32.30 -2.56
N VAL A 98 -2.64 31.48 -2.02
CA VAL A 98 -2.88 30.04 -1.83
C VAL A 98 -3.61 29.85 -0.51
N LEU A 99 -4.65 29.02 -0.48
CA LEU A 99 -5.30 28.66 0.77
C LEU A 99 -4.60 27.42 1.36
N MET A 100 -4.10 27.55 2.58
CA MET A 100 -3.58 26.45 3.37
C MET A 100 -4.68 25.87 4.25
N TRP A 101 -4.78 24.55 4.28
CA TRP A 101 -5.65 23.84 5.22
C TRP A 101 -4.96 23.77 6.59
N ASN A 102 -5.54 24.46 7.58
CA ASN A 102 -4.94 24.55 8.92
C ASN A 102 -5.44 23.43 9.87
N GLU A 103 -4.82 23.34 11.05
CA GLU A 103 -5.20 22.37 12.10
C GLU A 103 -6.61 22.60 12.65
N ILE A 104 -7.15 23.82 12.50
CA ILE A 104 -8.49 24.23 12.93
C ILE A 104 -9.55 23.87 11.87
N ARG A 105 -9.16 23.15 10.79
CA ARG A 105 -10.04 22.78 9.66
C ARG A 105 -10.66 23.99 8.96
N ALA A 106 -9.90 25.07 8.83
CA ALA A 106 -10.26 26.26 8.10
C ALA A 106 -9.24 26.55 6.99
N TRP A 107 -9.73 27.14 5.91
CA TRP A 107 -8.90 27.65 4.82
C TRP A 107 -8.33 29.01 5.21
N THR A 108 -7.01 29.10 5.36
CA THR A 108 -6.32 30.37 5.66
C THR A 108 -5.43 30.78 4.50
N PRO A 109 -5.39 32.07 4.14
CA PRO A 109 -4.51 32.56 3.08
C PRO A 109 -3.03 32.40 3.48
N ALA A 110 -2.21 31.94 2.54
CA ALA A 110 -0.78 31.70 2.69
C ALA A 110 -0.03 32.21 1.45
N GLN A 111 1.24 32.55 1.65
CA GLN A 111 2.14 33.04 0.60
C GLN A 111 3.18 31.96 0.27
N ILE A 112 3.47 31.78 -1.03
CA ILE A 112 4.48 30.85 -1.50
C ILE A 112 5.87 31.47 -1.24
N VAL A 113 6.69 30.81 -0.41
CA VAL A 113 8.03 31.32 -0.06
C VAL A 113 9.11 30.86 -1.07
N LYS A 114 8.89 29.74 -1.76
CA LYS A 114 9.71 29.25 -2.87
C LYS A 114 8.85 28.48 -3.87
N SER A 115 8.95 28.80 -5.16
CA SER A 115 8.41 27.94 -6.21
C SER A 115 9.39 26.79 -6.46
N ALA A 116 8.86 25.57 -6.62
CA ALA A 116 9.62 24.35 -6.91
C ALA A 116 9.82 24.16 -8.41
#